data_AF-A0A0C9WWP6-F1
#
_entry.id   AF-A0A0C9WWP6-F1
#
_cell.length_a   1.000
_cell.length_b   1.000
_cell.length_c   1.000
_cell.angle_alpha   90.00
_cell.angle_beta   90.00
_cell.angle_gamma   90.00
#
_symmetry.space_group_name_H-M   'P 1'
#
loop_
_entity.id
_entity.type
_entity.pdbx_description
1 polymer ?
#
loop_
_entity_poly.entity_id
_entity_poly.type
_entity_poly.pdbx_seq_one_letter_code
_entity_poly.pdbx_strand_id
1 'polypeptide(L)'
;MKITSDCEYHYQNMKYRLAMTSTNQTLCTNVPLNCPMCPQSDTFWKYRFINHITDRHLTESIELPSLDIPIDLWVTTHISKWEEFRMGIPTFSTDEWRVSNEFPDSDVVQIIEDEMVDSEEEGEDPGISKHNAEQDGVESQARKRWRGAE
;
A
#
# COMPACT_ATOMS: atom_id res chain seq x y z
N MET A 1 9.55 -11.00 -8.97
CA MET A 1 8.47 -12.02 -8.90
C MET A 1 8.23 -12.56 -10.29
N LYS A 2 8.42 -13.86 -10.50
CA LYS A 2 8.09 -14.52 -11.77
C LYS A 2 6.79 -15.27 -11.53
N ILE A 3 5.68 -14.75 -12.05
CA ILE A 3 4.39 -15.41 -11.94
C ILE A 3 4.35 -16.52 -12.97
N THR A 4 4.16 -17.75 -12.51
CA THR A 4 3.92 -18.91 -13.36
C THR A 4 2.46 -19.28 -13.21
N SER A 5 1.71 -19.20 -14.30
CA SER A 5 0.32 -19.63 -14.34
C SER A 5 0.14 -20.58 -15.52
N ASP A 6 -0.59 -21.66 -15.26
CA ASP A 6 -1.09 -22.63 -16.24
C ASP A 6 -2.41 -22.17 -16.90
N CYS A 7 -2.95 -21.02 -16.49
CA CYS A 7 -4.14 -20.42 -17.07
C CYS A 7 -3.89 -19.99 -18.52
N GLU A 8 -4.78 -20.37 -19.42
CA GLU A 8 -4.71 -19.99 -20.85
C GLU A 8 -4.78 -18.48 -21.10
N TYR A 9 -5.34 -17.74 -20.14
CA TYR A 9 -5.44 -16.27 -20.18
C TYR A 9 -4.26 -15.56 -19.49
N HIS A 10 -3.21 -16.30 -19.09
CA HIS A 10 -2.02 -15.72 -18.49
C HIS A 10 -1.31 -14.78 -19.47
N TYR A 11 -1.31 -13.47 -19.13
CA TYR A 11 -0.61 -12.45 -19.89
C TYR A 11 0.87 -12.37 -19.48
N GLN A 12 1.76 -12.99 -20.26
CA GLN A 12 3.20 -13.00 -20.00
C GLN A 12 3.84 -11.59 -19.94
N ASN A 13 3.25 -10.63 -20.65
CA ASN A 13 3.74 -9.24 -20.71
C ASN A 13 3.09 -8.33 -19.66
N MET A 14 2.27 -8.87 -18.76
CA MET A 14 1.64 -8.08 -17.71
C MET A 14 2.68 -7.56 -16.73
N LYS A 15 2.67 -6.25 -16.49
CA LYS A 15 3.51 -5.62 -15.47
C LYS A 15 2.79 -5.69 -14.12
N TYR A 16 2.81 -6.87 -13.48
CA TYR A 16 2.08 -7.13 -12.23
C TYR A 16 2.35 -6.10 -11.13
N ARG A 17 3.60 -5.65 -10.98
CA ARG A 17 3.95 -4.58 -10.02
C ARG A 17 3.17 -3.29 -10.26
N LEU A 18 2.94 -2.90 -11.51
CA LEU A 18 2.15 -1.70 -11.81
C LEU A 18 0.65 -1.94 -11.57
N ALA A 19 0.19 -3.17 -11.79
CA ALA A 19 -1.20 -3.55 -11.55
C ALA A 19 -1.55 -3.70 -10.06
N MET A 20 -0.55 -3.71 -9.16
CA MET A 20 -0.76 -3.70 -7.72
C MET A 20 -1.18 -2.32 -7.19
N THR A 21 -0.94 -1.27 -7.97
CA THR A 21 -1.33 0.09 -7.60
C THR A 21 -2.66 0.43 -8.27
N SER A 22 -3.66 0.80 -7.46
CA SER A 22 -4.94 1.23 -7.99
C SER A 22 -4.79 2.64 -8.61
N THR A 23 -5.25 2.81 -9.85
CA THR A 23 -5.19 4.10 -10.56
C THR A 23 -6.54 4.40 -11.21
N ASN A 24 -6.72 5.63 -11.71
CA ASN A 24 -7.95 6.00 -12.43
C ASN A 24 -8.26 5.12 -13.66
N GLN A 25 -7.24 4.49 -14.24
CA GLN A 25 -7.38 3.61 -15.42
C GLN A 25 -7.35 2.13 -15.04
N THR A 26 -6.72 1.78 -13.92
CA THR A 26 -6.58 0.41 -13.39
C THR A 26 -7.22 0.33 -12.01
N LEU A 27 -8.55 0.18 -11.99
CA LEU A 27 -9.33 0.25 -10.75
C LEU A 27 -9.15 -0.99 -9.85
N CYS A 28 -8.75 -2.11 -10.45
CA CYS A 28 -8.66 -3.41 -9.80
C CYS A 28 -7.19 -3.80 -9.63
N THR A 29 -6.81 -4.09 -8.39
CA THR A 29 -5.49 -4.56 -7.99
C THR A 29 -5.46 -6.06 -7.73
N ASN A 30 -6.49 -6.77 -8.20
CA ASN A 30 -6.57 -8.23 -8.08
C ASN A 30 -5.53 -8.90 -8.97
N VAL A 31 -4.31 -9.01 -8.43
CA VAL A 31 -3.19 -9.66 -9.08
C VAL A 31 -2.87 -11.01 -8.40
N PRO A 32 -2.21 -11.93 -9.11
CA PRO A 32 -1.61 -13.09 -8.48
C PRO A 32 -0.43 -12.67 -7.59
N LEU A 33 -0.35 -13.27 -6.41
CA LEU A 33 0.65 -13.08 -5.36
C LEU A 33 1.23 -14.44 -4.95
N ASN A 34 2.50 -14.45 -4.57
CA ASN A 34 3.15 -15.66 -4.09
C ASN A 34 2.94 -15.76 -2.59
N CYS A 35 2.53 -16.93 -2.10
CA CYS A 35 2.46 -17.16 -0.66
C CYS A 35 3.86 -17.47 -0.11
N PRO A 36 4.40 -16.66 0.82
CA PRO A 36 5.69 -16.92 1.46
C PRO A 36 5.63 -18.10 2.44
N MET A 37 4.44 -18.49 2.90
CA MET A 37 4.23 -19.61 3.82
C MET A 37 4.11 -20.96 3.09
N CYS A 38 3.86 -20.96 1.78
CA CYS A 38 3.73 -22.20 1.01
C CYS A 38 5.10 -22.80 0.65
N PRO A 39 5.32 -24.12 0.85
CA PRO A 39 6.60 -24.78 0.54
C PRO A 39 7.04 -24.68 -0.92
N GLN A 40 6.10 -24.50 -1.85
CA GLN A 40 6.35 -24.44 -3.30
C GLN A 40 6.04 -23.07 -3.92
N SER A 41 6.05 -21.98 -3.13
CA SER A 41 5.72 -20.63 -3.62
C SER A 41 4.40 -20.61 -4.43
N ASP A 42 3.36 -21.22 -3.86
CA ASP A 42 2.04 -21.28 -4.48
C ASP A 42 1.51 -19.87 -4.76
N THR A 43 0.83 -19.71 -5.89
CA THR A 43 0.30 -18.41 -6.33
C THR A 43 -1.19 -18.34 -6.04
N PHE A 44 -1.64 -17.26 -5.40
CA PHE A 44 -3.06 -17.00 -5.14
C PHE A 44 -3.43 -15.59 -5.60
N TRP A 45 -4.69 -15.37 -5.94
CA TRP A 45 -5.19 -14.04 -6.30
C TRP A 45 -5.43 -13.20 -5.06
N LYS A 46 -5.08 -11.90 -5.08
CA LYS A 46 -5.28 -10.94 -3.97
C LYS A 46 -6.64 -11.11 -3.29
N TYR A 47 -7.74 -11.12 -4.06
CA TYR A 47 -9.09 -11.21 -3.50
C TYR A 47 -9.45 -12.59 -2.92
N ARG A 48 -8.61 -13.60 -3.14
CA ARG A 48 -8.75 -14.94 -2.56
C ARG A 48 -7.78 -15.17 -1.40
N PHE A 49 -7.11 -14.13 -0.90
CA PHE A 49 -6.15 -14.23 0.19
C PHE A 49 -6.71 -14.98 1.41
N ILE A 50 -7.85 -14.52 1.96
CA ILE A 50 -8.45 -15.15 3.14
C ILE A 50 -8.73 -16.63 2.89
N ASN A 51 -9.34 -16.97 1.76
CA ASN A 51 -9.61 -18.38 1.41
C ASN A 51 -8.33 -19.21 1.27
N HIS A 52 -7.28 -18.63 0.68
CA HIS A 52 -5.98 -19.31 0.59
C HIS A 52 -5.40 -19.59 1.98
N ILE A 53 -5.44 -18.60 2.88
CA ILE A 53 -5.00 -18.74 4.27
C ILE A 53 -5.82 -19.81 4.99
N THR A 54 -7.15 -19.77 4.89
CA THR A 54 -8.03 -20.74 5.56
C THR A 54 -7.84 -22.16 5.05
N ASP A 55 -7.68 -22.33 3.74
CA ASP A 55 -7.66 -23.65 3.12
C ASP A 55 -6.28 -24.33 3.22
N ARG A 56 -5.20 -23.54 3.23
CA ARG A 56 -3.82 -24.06 3.14
C ARG A 56 -3.01 -23.91 4.41
N HIS A 57 -3.36 -22.96 5.28
CA HIS A 57 -2.53 -22.58 6.42
C HIS A 57 -3.26 -22.68 7.76
N LEU A 58 -4.59 -22.51 7.80
CA LEU A 58 -5.36 -22.86 8.99
C LEU A 58 -5.55 -24.38 9.05
N THR A 59 -4.92 -24.99 10.06
CA THR A 59 -5.16 -26.40 10.41
C THR A 59 -6.18 -26.46 11.55
N GLU A 60 -7.00 -27.51 11.62
CA GLU A 60 -8.09 -27.70 12.62
C GLU A 60 -7.66 -27.58 14.10
N SER A 61 -6.36 -27.59 14.40
CA SER A 61 -5.80 -27.55 15.76
C SER A 61 -5.15 -26.22 16.16
N ILE A 62 -5.21 -25.21 15.30
CA ILE A 62 -4.52 -23.94 15.54
C ILE A 62 -5.45 -22.99 16.29
N GLU A 63 -5.16 -22.77 17.56
CA GLU A 63 -5.59 -21.55 18.24
C GLU A 63 -5.11 -20.36 17.39
N LEU A 64 -6.03 -19.43 17.11
CA LEU A 64 -5.85 -18.23 16.28
C LEU A 64 -4.61 -17.35 16.57
N PRO A 65 -3.86 -17.41 17.71
CA PRO A 65 -2.67 -16.57 17.89
C PRO A 65 -1.36 -17.13 17.32
N SER A 66 -1.32 -18.28 16.65
CA SER A 66 -0.04 -18.86 16.14
C SER A 66 0.14 -18.85 14.62
N LEU A 67 -0.79 -18.24 13.88
CA LEU A 67 -0.61 -18.07 12.44
C LEU A 67 0.23 -16.81 12.18
N ASP A 68 1.55 -17.00 12.12
CA ASP A 68 2.52 -15.95 11.77
C ASP A 68 2.41 -15.57 10.28
N ILE A 69 1.30 -14.92 9.91
CA ILE A 69 1.14 -14.33 8.58
C ILE A 69 2.04 -13.08 8.53
N PRO A 70 2.97 -12.98 7.57
CA PRO A 70 3.81 -11.80 7.42
C PRO A 70 2.97 -10.53 7.23
N ILE A 71 3.33 -9.46 7.93
CA ILE A 71 2.61 -8.18 7.84
C ILE A 71 2.61 -7.62 6.42
N ASP A 72 3.72 -7.76 5.69
CA ASP A 72 3.82 -7.35 4.28
C ASP A 72 2.77 -8.03 3.40
N LEU A 73 2.42 -9.29 3.71
CA LEU A 73 1.41 -10.04 2.97
C LEU A 73 0.01 -9.50 3.26
N TRP A 74 -0.27 -9.14 4.51
CA TRP A 74 -1.52 -8.47 4.90
C TRP A 74 -1.68 -7.12 4.20
N VAL A 75 -0.65 -6.28 4.25
CA VAL A 75 -0.64 -4.96 3.61
C VAL A 75 -0.83 -5.10 2.10
N THR A 76 -0.08 -6.01 1.46
CA THR A 76 -0.17 -6.23 0.01
C THR A 76 -1.56 -6.73 -0.43
N THR A 77 -2.24 -7.51 0.43
CA THR A 77 -3.53 -8.13 0.09
C THR A 77 -4.73 -7.28 0.46
N HIS A 78 -4.51 -6.20 1.20
CA HIS A 78 -5.52 -5.29 1.66
C HIS A 78 -6.24 -4.56 0.50
N ILE A 79 -7.57 -4.43 0.59
CA ILE A 79 -8.41 -3.77 -0.42
C ILE A 79 -8.84 -2.41 0.14
N SER A 80 -8.49 -1.32 -0.56
CA SER A 80 -8.81 0.04 -0.09
C SER A 80 -10.26 0.43 -0.38
N LYS A 81 -10.84 1.33 0.44
CA LYS A 81 -12.16 1.93 0.20
C LYS A 81 -12.24 2.61 -1.16
N TRP A 82 -11.14 3.24 -1.59
CA TRP A 82 -11.06 3.86 -2.91
C TRP A 82 -11.25 2.83 -4.01
N GLU A 83 -10.56 1.69 -3.92
CA GLU A 83 -10.67 0.59 -4.88
C GLU A 83 -12.09 0.00 -4.89
N GLU A 84 -12.68 -0.25 -3.73
CA GLU A 84 -14.07 -0.72 -3.60
C GLU A 84 -15.07 0.23 -4.27
N PHE A 85 -14.99 1.52 -3.93
CA PHE A 85 -15.84 2.56 -4.50
C PHE A 85 -15.72 2.60 -6.03
N ARG A 86 -14.50 2.51 -6.55
CA ARG A 86 -14.24 2.56 -7.99
C ARG A 86 -14.66 1.31 -8.73
N MET A 87 -14.67 0.15 -8.07
CA MET A 87 -15.26 -1.08 -8.59
C MET A 87 -16.80 -1.08 -8.51
N GLY A 88 -17.42 -0.03 -7.95
CA GLY A 88 -18.87 0.09 -7.82
C GLY A 88 -19.44 -0.69 -6.64
N ILE A 89 -18.60 -1.07 -5.68
CA ILE A 89 -19.05 -1.70 -4.44
C ILE A 89 -19.69 -0.61 -3.56
N PRO A 90 -20.94 -0.77 -3.10
CA PRO A 90 -21.60 0.22 -2.27
C PRO A 90 -20.89 0.39 -0.92
N THR A 91 -20.37 1.60 -0.65
CA THR A 91 -19.61 1.91 0.56
C THR A 91 -20.42 1.64 1.84
N PHE A 92 -21.72 1.95 1.83
CA PHE A 92 -22.60 1.66 2.97
C PHE A 92 -22.59 0.18 3.36
N SER A 93 -22.58 -0.72 2.38
CA SER A 93 -22.59 -2.17 2.63
C SER A 93 -21.28 -2.64 3.25
N THR A 94 -20.15 -2.08 2.82
CA THR A 94 -18.83 -2.45 3.34
C THR A 94 -18.57 -1.81 4.70
N ASP A 95 -19.04 -0.57 4.92
CA ASP A 95 -18.89 0.14 6.19
C ASP A 95 -19.74 -0.50 7.29
N GLU A 96 -21.01 -0.84 7.00
CA GLU A 96 -21.88 -1.55 7.94
C GLU A 96 -21.27 -2.91 8.33
N TRP A 97 -20.74 -3.64 7.34
CA TRP A 97 -20.08 -4.92 7.60
C TRP A 97 -18.83 -4.75 8.48
N ARG A 98 -17.97 -3.77 8.22
CA ARG A 98 -16.76 -3.49 9.02
C ARG A 98 -17.12 -3.18 10.46
N VAL A 99 -18.08 -2.27 10.69
CA VAL A 99 -18.56 -1.91 12.03
C VAL A 99 -19.12 -3.14 12.75
N SER A 100 -19.94 -3.94 12.06
CA SER A 100 -20.55 -5.13 12.66
C SER A 100 -19.56 -6.26 12.99
N ASN A 101 -18.39 -6.29 12.36
CA ASN A 101 -17.37 -7.33 12.53
C ASN A 101 -16.10 -6.80 13.24
N GLU A 102 -16.16 -5.59 13.81
CA GLU A 102 -15.03 -4.93 14.48
C GLU A 102 -13.77 -4.86 13.60
N PHE A 103 -13.97 -4.71 12.29
CA PHE A 103 -12.88 -4.65 11.32
C PHE A 103 -12.44 -3.20 11.13
N PRO A 104 -11.13 -2.90 11.23
CA PRO A 104 -10.62 -1.54 11.09
C PRO A 104 -10.85 -1.00 9.67
N ASP A 105 -10.92 0.32 9.57
CA ASP A 105 -11.07 1.00 8.29
C ASP A 105 -9.80 0.85 7.43
N SER A 106 -10.03 0.66 6.13
CA SER A 106 -9.00 0.31 5.17
C SER A 106 -7.89 1.35 5.04
N ASP A 107 -8.22 2.62 5.27
CA ASP A 107 -7.34 3.74 5.00
C ASP A 107 -6.37 4.01 6.17
N VAL A 108 -6.54 3.32 7.30
CA VAL A 108 -5.60 3.35 8.43
C VAL A 108 -4.30 2.60 8.09
N VAL A 109 -4.35 1.64 7.15
CA VAL A 109 -3.18 0.83 6.74
C VAL A 109 -2.19 1.64 5.88
N GLN A 110 -2.65 2.66 5.15
CA GLN A 110 -1.78 3.54 4.36
C GLN A 110 -0.76 4.30 5.22
N ILE A 111 -1.10 4.59 6.48
CA ILE A 111 -0.20 5.27 7.41
C ILE A 111 1.02 4.38 7.73
N ILE A 112 0.83 3.05 7.78
CA ILE A 112 1.92 2.10 8.03
C ILE A 112 2.81 1.96 6.79
N GLU A 113 2.23 1.98 5.58
CA GLU A 113 2.99 1.97 4.33
C GLU A 113 3.90 3.20 4.20
N ASP A 114 3.42 4.40 4.55
CA ASP A 114 4.21 5.63 4.52
C ASP A 114 5.31 5.65 5.62
N GLU A 115 5.02 5.18 6.84
CA GLU A 115 6.00 5.10 7.93
C GLU A 115 7.15 4.09 7.66
N MET A 116 6.90 3.04 6.89
CA MET A 116 7.94 2.08 6.46
C MET A 116 8.85 2.64 5.36
N VAL A 117 8.37 3.57 4.54
CA VAL A 117 9.19 4.23 3.50
C VAL A 117 10.11 5.29 4.10
N ASP A 118 9.66 6.03 5.11
CA ASP A 118 10.45 7.06 5.78
C ASP A 118 11.61 6.50 6.63
N SER A 119 11.53 5.23 7.04
CA SER A 119 12.58 4.59 7.85
C SER A 119 13.72 3.98 7.03
N GLU A 120 13.64 3.99 5.69
CA GLU A 120 14.72 3.53 4.80
C GLU A 120 15.62 4.68 4.27
N GLU A 121 15.28 5.96 4.50
CA GLU A 121 16.01 7.12 3.94
C GLU A 121 17.06 7.75 4.88
N GLU A 122 17.16 7.35 6.16
CA GLU A 122 18.18 7.89 7.10
C GLU A 122 19.53 7.16 7.03
N GLY A 123 20.01 6.90 5.81
CA GLY A 123 21.21 6.11 5.53
C GLY A 123 22.26 6.79 4.65
N GLU A 124 22.29 8.12 4.54
CA GLU A 124 23.39 8.83 3.89
C GLU A 124 23.97 9.93 4.79
N ASP A 125 25.19 9.67 5.28
CA ASP A 125 26.06 10.62 5.96
C ASP A 125 26.90 11.41 4.93
N PRO A 126 26.76 12.75 4.86
CA PRO A 126 27.83 13.59 4.35
C PRO A 126 28.26 14.60 5.43
N GLY A 127 28.98 14.10 6.43
CA GLY A 127 29.70 14.91 7.39
C GLY A 127 31.02 15.46 6.84
N ILE A 128 31.09 16.81 6.81
CA ILE A 128 32.28 17.67 6.95
C ILE A 128 32.87 18.23 5.64
N SER A 129 32.65 19.53 5.37
CA SER A 129 33.66 20.54 5.74
C SER A 129 33.15 21.99 5.73
N LYS A 130 33.76 22.76 6.62
CA LYS A 130 33.51 24.14 7.06
C LYS A 130 33.72 25.17 5.93
N HIS A 131 33.08 26.35 6.03
CA HIS A 131 33.76 27.64 6.27
C HIS A 131 32.83 28.87 6.18
N ASN A 132 32.72 29.58 7.32
CA ASN A 132 32.71 31.03 7.56
C ASN A 132 32.08 32.05 6.58
N ALA A 133 31.24 32.93 7.12
CA ALA A 133 31.44 34.40 7.25
C ALA A 133 30.07 35.06 7.57
N GLU A 134 29.86 35.59 8.79
CA GLU A 134 29.91 37.04 9.12
C GLU A 134 29.01 37.91 8.21
N GLN A 135 27.84 38.31 8.73
CA GLN A 135 27.54 39.65 9.33
C GLN A 135 27.22 40.72 8.27
N ASP A 136 25.98 41.25 8.31
CA ASP A 136 25.65 42.66 8.58
C ASP A 136 24.33 43.13 7.95
N GLY A 137 23.68 44.09 8.63
CA GLY A 137 22.85 45.13 7.99
C GLY A 137 21.34 44.84 7.92
N VAL A 138 20.51 45.23 8.90
CA VAL A 138 19.95 46.58 9.12
C VAL A 138 18.83 46.97 8.13
N GLU A 139 17.65 47.16 8.72
CA GLU A 139 16.57 48.10 8.39
C GLU A 139 15.75 48.05 7.09
N SER A 140 14.46 47.81 7.33
CA SER A 140 13.35 48.76 7.09
C SER A 140 12.75 48.95 5.70
N GLN A 141 11.42 49.03 5.79
CA GLN A 141 10.50 49.89 5.06
C GLN A 141 9.75 49.35 3.83
N ALA A 142 8.48 49.08 4.13
CA ALA A 142 7.33 49.19 3.25
C ALA A 142 7.40 50.35 2.23
N ARG A 143 6.86 50.11 1.03
CA ARG A 143 5.73 50.90 0.47
C ARG A 143 5.27 50.42 -0.92
N LYS A 144 3.93 50.32 -1.01
CA LYS A 144 3.05 50.77 -2.11
C LYS A 144 3.01 50.02 -3.46
N ARG A 145 1.90 49.29 -3.62
CA ARG A 145 0.70 49.69 -4.41
C ARG A 145 0.98 50.18 -5.84
N TRP A 146 0.66 49.35 -6.84
CA TRP A 146 0.30 49.77 -8.20
C TRP A 146 -1.03 49.13 -8.64
N ARG A 147 -1.87 49.96 -9.27
CA ARG A 147 -3.14 49.66 -9.95
C ARG A 147 -2.89 49.75 -11.45
N GLY A 148 -3.74 49.06 -12.23
CA GLY A 148 -4.06 49.33 -13.64
C GLY A 148 -3.12 48.62 -14.60
N ALA A 149 -3.51 48.22 -15.80
CA ALA A 149 -4.74 48.26 -16.61
C ALA A 149 -4.62 47.01 -17.53
N GLU A 150 -5.64 46.46 -18.19
CA GLU A 150 -6.58 47.03 -19.16
C GLU A 150 -7.82 46.12 -19.28
#